data_AF-A0A1X2LXR2-F1
#
_entry.id   AF-A0A1X2LXR2-F1
#
_cell.length_a   1.000
_cell.length_b   1.000
_cell.length_c   1.000
_cell.angle_alpha   90.00
_cell.angle_beta   90.00
_cell.angle_gamma   90.00
#
_symmetry.space_group_name_H-M   'P 1'
#
loop_
_entity.id
_entity.type
_entity.pdbx_description
1 polymer ?
#
loop_
_entity_poly.entity_id
_entity_poly.type
_entity_poly.pdbx_seq_one_letter_code
_entity_poly.pdbx_strand_id
1 'polypeptide(L)'
;MIRALLAAAALTTATWGFAVGVAPAGNAEPTEANCTEMSSSGSCVYRNCTDAKAHGRCNIPTDDPAYCPKQDRDNDGLACEC
;
A
#
# COMPACT_ATOMS: atom_id res chain seq x y z
N MET A 1 31.95 -29.54 -63.28
CA MET A 1 31.85 -28.07 -63.41
C MET A 1 31.60 -27.54 -62.01
N ILE A 2 32.65 -27.35 -61.20
CA ILE A 2 33.43 -26.11 -61.04
C ILE A 2 32.59 -24.98 -60.41
N ARG A 3 32.82 -24.80 -59.09
CA ARG A 3 33.11 -23.56 -58.34
C ARG A 3 32.00 -22.48 -58.28
N ALA A 4 31.78 -21.71 -57.23
CA ALA A 4 32.60 -21.21 -56.11
C ALA A 4 31.63 -20.82 -54.97
N LEU A 5 31.87 -21.13 -53.68
CA LEU A 5 32.73 -20.43 -52.70
C LEU A 5 32.39 -18.94 -52.47
N LEU A 6 32.48 -18.57 -51.17
CA LEU A 6 32.66 -17.24 -50.54
C LEU A 6 31.40 -16.70 -49.83
N ALA A 7 31.45 -16.16 -48.62
CA ALA A 7 32.52 -16.01 -47.64
C ALA A 7 31.95 -15.46 -46.31
N ALA A 8 32.75 -15.67 -45.26
CA ALA A 8 33.04 -14.75 -44.17
C ALA A 8 31.96 -14.43 -43.11
N ALA A 9 32.25 -14.92 -41.90
CA ALA A 9 31.87 -14.31 -40.65
C ALA A 9 32.38 -12.86 -40.52
N ALA A 10 31.60 -11.99 -39.89
CA ALA A 10 32.11 -10.85 -39.13
C ALA A 10 31.13 -10.50 -38.00
N LEU A 11 31.64 -10.60 -36.78
CA LEU A 11 31.00 -10.25 -35.51
C LEU A 11 30.97 -8.73 -35.30
N THR A 12 30.18 -8.33 -34.30
CA THR A 12 30.14 -7.02 -33.61
C THR A 12 29.26 -5.96 -34.31
N THR A 13 28.36 -5.24 -33.62
CA THR A 13 28.59 -4.51 -32.37
C THR A 13 27.37 -4.49 -31.45
N ALA A 14 27.64 -4.59 -30.15
CA ALA A 14 26.71 -4.34 -29.07
C ALA A 14 26.20 -2.89 -29.14
N THR A 15 24.89 -2.69 -29.23
CA THR A 15 24.28 -1.42 -28.88
C THR A 15 23.57 -1.60 -27.55
N TRP A 16 24.17 -0.99 -26.52
CA TRP A 16 23.62 -0.88 -25.19
C TRP A 16 22.37 0.00 -25.25
N GLY A 17 21.21 -0.65 -25.33
CA GLY A 17 19.92 0.00 -25.12
C GLY A 17 19.66 0.10 -23.62
N PHE A 18 20.00 1.25 -23.06
CA PHE A 18 19.67 1.66 -21.69
C PHE A 18 18.16 1.55 -21.45
N ALA A 19 17.72 0.51 -20.76
CA ALA A 19 16.43 0.54 -20.09
C ALA A 19 16.61 1.37 -18.82
N VAL A 20 16.27 2.64 -18.89
CA VAL A 20 16.13 3.51 -17.73
C VAL A 20 15.05 2.89 -16.84
N GLY A 21 15.48 2.18 -15.80
CA GLY A 21 14.62 1.83 -14.69
C GLY A 21 14.22 3.11 -14.00
N VAL A 22 13.04 3.63 -14.34
CA VAL A 22 12.34 4.60 -13.51
C VAL A 22 12.06 3.89 -12.18
N ALA A 23 12.83 4.23 -11.15
CA ALA A 23 12.44 3.91 -9.79
C ALA A 23 11.04 4.48 -9.56
N PRO A 24 10.10 3.75 -8.95
CA PRO A 24 8.85 4.35 -8.55
C PRO A 24 9.21 5.53 -7.64
N ALA A 25 8.84 6.74 -8.06
CA ALA A 25 8.80 7.87 -7.17
C ALA A 25 8.01 7.39 -5.95
N GLY A 26 8.68 7.31 -4.80
CA GLY A 26 7.99 7.08 -3.55
C GLY A 26 6.92 8.14 -3.45
N ASN A 27 5.65 7.72 -3.52
CA ASN A 27 4.54 8.57 -3.17
C ASN A 27 4.83 9.07 -1.74
N ALA A 28 5.25 10.32 -1.61
CA ALA A 28 5.02 11.05 -0.38
C ALA A 28 3.50 11.14 -0.25
N GLU A 29 2.92 10.17 0.46
CA GLU A 29 1.50 10.18 0.77
C GLU A 29 1.22 11.50 1.51
N PRO A 30 0.29 12.33 1.01
CA PRO A 30 -0.04 13.55 1.68
C PRO A 30 -0.59 13.20 3.05
N THR A 31 -0.20 13.97 4.06
CA THR A 31 -0.78 13.96 5.39
C THR A 31 -2.25 14.38 5.29
N GLU A 32 -3.13 13.47 4.88
CA GLU A 32 -4.58 13.69 4.89
C GLU A 32 -5.12 13.39 6.28
N ALA A 33 -5.19 14.48 7.04
CA ALA A 33 -6.20 14.66 8.06
C ALA A 33 -7.58 14.25 7.52
N ASN A 34 -8.36 13.57 8.37
CA ASN A 34 -9.79 13.29 8.19
C ASN A 34 -10.14 12.07 7.34
N CYS A 35 -10.00 10.86 7.89
CA CYS A 35 -10.70 9.69 7.35
C CYS A 35 -11.90 9.35 8.23
N THR A 36 -13.07 9.76 7.76
CA THR A 36 -14.21 8.83 7.66
C THR A 36 -13.82 7.82 6.58
N GLU A 37 -14.11 6.54 6.80
CA GLU A 37 -13.79 5.38 5.94
C GLU A 37 -12.50 4.66 6.35
N MET A 38 -12.63 3.35 6.60
CA MET A 38 -11.54 2.45 6.95
C MET A 38 -10.54 2.43 5.79
N SER A 39 -9.45 3.16 5.96
CA SER A 39 -8.37 3.15 4.99
C SER A 39 -7.70 1.78 5.03
N SER A 40 -7.66 1.11 3.89
CA SER A 40 -6.97 -0.18 3.65
C SER A 40 -5.46 -0.17 3.97
N SER A 41 -4.94 0.92 4.53
CA SER A 41 -3.59 1.14 5.04
C SER A 41 -3.48 1.09 6.58
N GLY A 42 -4.49 0.59 7.30
CA GLY A 42 -4.36 0.28 8.73
C GLY A 42 -4.63 1.45 9.69
N SER A 43 -5.43 2.43 9.27
CA SER A 43 -5.90 3.52 10.13
C SER A 43 -7.30 3.23 10.69
N CYS A 44 -7.51 3.53 11.98
CA CYS A 44 -8.80 3.42 12.65
C CYS A 44 -9.85 4.36 12.02
N VAL A 45 -11.13 3.97 12.02
CA VAL A 45 -12.25 4.80 11.55
C VAL A 45 -12.43 6.07 12.39
N TYR A 46 -12.27 5.96 13.71
CA TYR A 46 -12.29 7.12 14.61
C TYR A 46 -10.88 7.50 15.01
N ARG A 47 -10.63 8.79 15.24
CA ARG A 47 -9.32 9.25 15.74
C ARG A 47 -9.03 8.68 17.15
N ASN A 48 -10.07 8.58 17.98
CA ASN A 48 -10.02 8.04 19.33
C ASN A 48 -11.45 7.69 19.81
N CYS A 49 -11.57 7.07 20.98
CA CYS A 49 -12.86 6.71 21.53
C CYS A 49 -13.74 7.91 21.93
N THR A 50 -13.16 9.09 22.19
CA THR A 50 -13.96 10.31 22.42
C THR A 50 -14.70 10.72 21.16
N ASP A 51 -14.03 10.63 20.01
CA ASP A 51 -14.60 10.87 18.68
C ASP A 51 -15.72 9.86 18.39
N ALA A 52 -15.45 8.56 18.57
CA ALA A 52 -16.46 7.52 18.43
C ALA A 52 -17.71 7.78 19.29
N LYS A 53 -17.52 8.09 20.57
CA LYS A 53 -18.60 8.40 21.52
C LYS A 53 -19.35 9.68 21.15
N ALA A 54 -18.68 10.70 20.64
CA ALA A 54 -19.32 11.91 20.12
C ALA A 54 -20.23 11.62 18.91
N HIS A 55 -19.90 10.58 18.14
CA HIS A 55 -20.73 10.03 17.07
C HIS A 55 -21.75 8.98 17.54
N GLY A 56 -21.89 8.78 18.86
CA GLY A 56 -22.83 7.82 19.45
C GLY A 56 -22.43 6.35 19.28
N ARG A 57 -21.15 6.09 18.99
CA ARG A 57 -20.59 4.75 18.80
C ARG A 57 -19.70 4.41 19.99
N CYS A 58 -20.08 3.37 20.72
CA CYS A 58 -19.30 2.74 21.78
C CYS A 58 -19.62 1.24 21.83
N ASN A 59 -18.82 0.46 22.58
CA ASN A 59 -18.88 -1.01 22.58
C ASN A 59 -18.74 -1.58 21.16
N ILE A 60 -17.64 -1.23 20.47
CA ILE A 60 -17.40 -1.60 19.07
C ILE A 60 -16.71 -2.99 19.05
N PRO A 61 -17.40 -4.07 18.66
CA PRO A 61 -16.83 -5.41 18.66
C PRO A 61 -15.89 -5.64 17.47
N THR A 62 -15.01 -6.64 17.55
CA THR A 62 -14.04 -7.01 16.51
C THR A 62 -14.61 -7.28 15.11
N ASP A 63 -15.89 -7.63 15.00
CA ASP A 63 -16.59 -7.82 13.73
C ASP A 63 -17.16 -6.52 13.13
N ASP A 64 -17.14 -5.41 13.88
CA ASP A 64 -17.56 -4.10 13.39
C ASP A 64 -16.45 -3.47 12.52
N PRO A 65 -16.78 -2.89 11.36
CA PRO A 65 -15.80 -2.22 10.51
C PRO A 65 -15.15 -0.99 11.18
N ALA A 66 -15.73 -0.45 12.24
CA ALA A 66 -15.14 0.62 13.03
C ALA A 66 -14.19 0.10 14.13
N TYR A 67 -14.05 -1.22 14.30
CA TYR A 67 -13.12 -1.78 15.26
C TYR A 67 -11.69 -1.36 14.93
N CYS A 68 -10.98 -0.90 15.95
CA CYS A 68 -9.56 -0.63 15.83
C CYS A 68 -8.78 -1.23 17.00
N PRO A 69 -7.80 -2.12 16.74
CA PRO A 69 -6.96 -2.71 17.80
C PRO A 69 -6.23 -1.67 18.65
N LYS A 70 -5.94 -0.48 18.12
CA LYS A 70 -5.29 0.60 18.88
C LYS A 70 -6.23 1.23 19.93
N GLN A 71 -7.54 1.03 19.79
CA GLN A 71 -8.58 1.60 20.65
C GLN A 71 -9.11 0.59 21.68
N ASP A 72 -8.82 -0.70 21.48
CA ASP A 72 -9.00 -1.78 22.44
C ASP A 72 -7.69 -1.93 23.24
N ARG A 73 -7.62 -1.31 24.42
CA ARG A 73 -6.37 -1.20 25.19
C ARG A 73 -6.03 -2.50 25.91
N ASP A 74 -7.06 -3.18 26.40
CA ASP A 74 -7.00 -4.43 27.14
C ASP A 74 -7.07 -5.67 26.25
N ASN A 75 -7.36 -5.49 24.95
CA ASN A 75 -7.41 -6.54 23.94
C ASN A 75 -8.47 -7.60 24.28
N ASP A 76 -9.61 -7.16 24.81
CA ASP A 76 -10.73 -8.04 25.16
C ASP A 76 -11.68 -8.28 23.96
N GLY A 77 -11.43 -7.59 22.84
CA GLY A 77 -12.21 -7.66 21.61
C GLY A 77 -13.32 -6.61 21.52
N LEU A 78 -13.36 -5.63 22.44
CA LEU A 78 -14.30 -4.51 22.45
C LEU A 78 -13.55 -3.17 22.45
N ALA A 79 -13.56 -2.49 21.32
CA ALA A 79 -13.02 -1.15 21.23
C ALA A 79 -14.01 -0.11 21.77
N CYS A 80 -13.49 0.93 22.43
CA CYS A 80 -14.25 2.11 22.84
C CYS A 80 -15.52 1.82 23.65
N GLU A 81 -15.39 0.98 24.67
CA GLU A 81 -16.48 0.64 25.60
C GLU A 81 -17.17 1.88 26.18
N CYS A 82 -18.49 1.79 26.36
CA CYS A 82 -19.23 2.77 27.16
C CYS A 82 -18.97 2.47 28.66
#